data_AF-A0A534MYC1-F1
#
_entry.id   AF-A0A534MYC1-F1
#
_cell.length_a   1.000
_cell.length_b   1.000
_cell.length_c   1.000
_cell.angle_alpha   90.00
_cell.angle_beta   90.00
_cell.angle_gamma   90.00
#
_symmetry.space_group_name_H-M   'P 1'
#
loop_
_entity.id
_entity.type
_entity.pdbx_description
1 polymer ?
#
loop_
_entity_poly.entity_id
_entity_poly.type
_entity_poly.pdbx_seq_one_letter_code
_entity_poly.pdbx_strand_id
1 'polypeptide(L)'
;MSLPSLAEVEHADWTSLQRMCEGLGLNPKGRSAVVRMRVADFVRRRGQPPTWRPARAHQAALLTRIGHPDLAERLWESTRQLDAPGPWAGLGHAQLAGGFLAEAAKSFSRAAQMGEPGAELHRAEALAAGGDYSG
;
A
#
# COMPACT_ATOMS: atom_id res chain seq x y z
N MET A 1 -15.88 -22.90 18.60
CA MET A 1 -15.99 -21.63 19.34
C MET A 1 -15.78 -20.48 18.37
N SER A 2 -16.57 -19.42 18.47
CA SER A 2 -16.34 -18.18 17.71
C SER A 2 -15.08 -17.48 18.22
N LEU A 3 -14.27 -16.89 17.32
CA LEU A 3 -13.18 -16.00 17.74
C LEU A 3 -13.78 -14.70 18.31
N PRO A 4 -13.17 -14.11 19.36
CA PRO A 4 -13.53 -12.75 19.76
C PRO A 4 -13.12 -11.77 18.65
N SER A 5 -13.91 -10.71 18.48
CA SER A 5 -13.60 -9.59 17.58
C SER A 5 -12.44 -8.75 18.13
N LEU A 6 -11.77 -7.99 17.25
CA LEU A 6 -10.68 -7.10 17.68
C LEU A 6 -11.16 -6.03 18.66
N ALA A 7 -12.36 -5.49 18.46
CA ALA A 7 -12.96 -4.52 19.36
C ALA A 7 -13.20 -5.11 20.76
N GLU A 8 -13.71 -6.34 20.85
CA GLU A 8 -13.88 -7.03 22.13
C GLU A 8 -12.54 -7.22 22.85
N VAL A 9 -11.47 -7.57 22.13
CA VAL A 9 -10.13 -7.74 22.72
C VAL A 9 -9.54 -6.41 23.19
N GLU A 10 -9.72 -5.34 22.41
CA GLU A 10 -9.22 -4.00 22.74
C GLU A 10 -9.88 -3.43 24.00
N HIS A 11 -11.19 -3.64 24.15
CA HIS A 11 -11.97 -3.11 25.26
C HIS A 11 -12.18 -4.09 26.43
N ALA A 12 -11.67 -5.33 26.33
CA ALA A 12 -11.79 -6.31 27.40
C ALA A 12 -11.07 -5.89 28.68
N ASP A 13 -11.73 -6.11 29.81
CA ASP A 13 -11.12 -6.09 31.14
C ASP A 13 -10.13 -7.26 31.33
N TRP A 14 -9.39 -7.24 32.43
CA TRP A 14 -8.35 -8.25 32.68
C TRP A 14 -8.91 -9.67 32.76
N THR A 15 -10.01 -9.87 33.48
CA THR A 15 -10.64 -11.19 33.65
C THR A 15 -11.17 -11.75 32.33
N SER A 16 -11.72 -10.90 31.48
CA SER A 16 -12.20 -11.28 30.14
C SER A 16 -11.03 -11.60 29.22
N LEU A 17 -9.93 -10.84 29.27
CA LEU A 17 -8.71 -11.15 28.53
C LEU A 17 -8.10 -12.50 28.93
N GLN A 18 -8.08 -12.83 30.23
CA GLN A 18 -7.60 -14.13 30.70
C GLN A 18 -8.46 -15.27 30.15
N ARG A 19 -9.79 -15.15 30.24
CA ARG A 19 -10.73 -16.14 29.66
C ARG A 19 -10.57 -16.29 28.15
N MET A 20 -10.43 -15.19 27.41
CA MET A 20 -10.15 -15.22 25.97
C MET A 20 -8.82 -15.92 25.70
N CYS A 21 -7.77 -15.59 26.46
CA CYS A 21 -6.45 -16.18 26.29
C CYS A 21 -6.48 -17.70 26.51
N GLU A 22 -7.09 -18.15 27.60
CA GLU A 22 -7.25 -19.58 27.92
C GLU A 22 -8.13 -20.32 26.91
N GLY A 23 -9.27 -19.73 26.54
CA GLY A 23 -10.18 -20.31 25.55
C GLY A 23 -9.56 -20.46 24.15
N LEU A 24 -8.55 -19.65 23.84
CA LEU A 24 -7.77 -19.73 22.60
C LEU A 24 -6.51 -20.61 22.72
N GLY A 25 -6.26 -21.21 23.90
CA GLY A 25 -5.07 -22.03 24.16
C GLY A 25 -3.76 -21.23 24.21
N LEU A 26 -3.85 -19.93 24.51
CA LEU A 26 -2.71 -19.03 24.62
C LEU A 26 -2.25 -18.91 26.08
N ASN A 27 -0.98 -18.54 26.29
CA ASN A 27 -0.44 -18.33 27.63
C ASN A 27 -1.05 -17.07 28.28
N PRO A 28 -1.75 -17.17 29.44
CA PRO A 28 -2.39 -16.02 30.09
C PRO A 28 -1.43 -15.18 30.96
N LYS A 29 -0.15 -15.58 31.09
CA LYS A 29 0.81 -14.86 31.93
C LYS A 29 1.31 -13.56 31.27
N GLY A 30 1.46 -12.53 32.09
CA GLY A 30 2.04 -11.24 31.73
C GLY A 30 1.17 -10.05 32.13
N ARG A 31 1.64 -8.84 31.83
CA ARG A 31 0.85 -7.62 31.99
C ARG A 31 -0.35 -7.65 31.01
N SER A 32 -1.45 -7.01 31.39
CA SER A 32 -2.69 -6.97 30.59
C SER A 32 -2.45 -6.54 29.13
N ALA A 33 -1.60 -5.55 28.90
CA ALA A 33 -1.23 -5.11 27.55
C ALA A 33 -0.58 -6.22 26.70
N VAL A 34 0.28 -7.05 27.30
CA VAL A 34 0.97 -8.16 26.61
C VAL A 34 0.00 -9.27 26.25
N VAL A 35 -0.89 -9.63 27.18
CA VAL A 35 -1.93 -10.64 26.94
C VAL A 35 -2.90 -10.16 25.87
N ARG A 36 -3.32 -8.89 25.93
CA ARG A 36 -4.17 -8.26 24.91
C ARG A 36 -3.53 -8.32 23.53
N MET A 37 -2.26 -7.93 23.40
CA MET A 37 -1.53 -7.98 22.13
C MET A 37 -1.48 -9.41 21.58
N ARG A 38 -1.21 -10.40 22.45
CA ARG A 38 -1.15 -11.82 22.07
C ARG A 38 -2.50 -12.33 21.55
N VAL A 39 -3.59 -12.02 22.25
CA VAL A 39 -4.94 -12.38 21.82
C VAL A 39 -5.29 -11.68 20.50
N ALA A 40 -5.00 -10.37 20.38
CA ALA A 40 -5.26 -9.60 19.17
C ALA A 40 -4.48 -10.15 17.96
N ASP A 41 -3.21 -10.52 18.13
CA ASP A 41 -2.41 -11.10 17.06
C ASP A 41 -2.91 -12.48 16.63
N PHE A 42 -3.36 -13.31 17.57
CA PHE A 42 -3.99 -14.58 17.25
C PHE A 42 -5.27 -14.37 16.43
N VAL A 43 -6.12 -13.43 16.86
CA VAL A 43 -7.35 -13.06 16.14
C VAL A 43 -7.02 -12.50 14.76
N ARG A 44 -6.01 -11.64 14.59
CA ARG A 44 -5.62 -11.11 13.26
C ARG A 44 -5.16 -12.20 12.30
N ARG A 45 -4.44 -13.21 12.80
CA ARG A 45 -3.92 -14.32 11.98
C ARG A 45 -4.99 -15.33 11.56
N ARG A 46 -6.05 -15.49 12.36
CA ARG A 46 -7.12 -16.47 12.12
C ARG A 46 -8.47 -15.87 11.79
N GLY A 47 -8.61 -14.56 11.92
CA GLY A 47 -9.78 -13.80 11.53
C GLY A 47 -9.93 -13.83 10.02
N GLN A 48 -11.18 -13.64 9.58
CA GLN A 48 -11.46 -13.53 8.16
C GLN A 48 -10.68 -12.34 7.60
N PRO A 49 -9.95 -12.51 6.47
CA PRO A 49 -9.27 -11.39 5.86
C PRO A 49 -10.29 -10.28 5.60
N PRO A 50 -9.87 -9.00 5.70
CA PRO A 50 -10.78 -7.89 5.42
C PRO A 50 -11.42 -8.10 4.05
N THR A 51 -12.73 -7.89 3.98
CA THR A 51 -13.52 -8.03 2.75
C THR A 51 -13.03 -7.08 1.66
N TRP A 52 -12.44 -5.96 2.06
CA TRP A 52 -11.77 -5.03 1.19
C TRP A 52 -10.25 -5.26 1.19
N ARG A 53 -9.65 -5.33 0.01
CA ARG A 53 -8.19 -5.27 -0.18
C ARG A 53 -7.85 -4.15 -1.15
N PRO A 54 -6.79 -3.37 -0.91
CA PRO A 54 -6.37 -2.35 -1.86
C PRO A 54 -5.92 -3.02 -3.15
N ALA A 55 -6.46 -2.57 -4.29
CA ALA A 55 -5.93 -2.97 -5.59
C ALA A 55 -4.43 -2.63 -5.71
N ARG A 56 -3.71 -3.35 -6.58
CA ARG A 56 -2.26 -3.16 -6.78
C ARG A 56 -1.89 -1.71 -7.10
N ALA A 57 -2.72 -1.01 -7.87
CA ALA A 57 -2.54 0.42 -8.17
C ALA A 57 -2.55 1.30 -6.90
N HIS A 58 -3.46 1.04 -5.96
CA HIS A 58 -3.51 1.77 -4.68
C HIS A 58 -2.27 1.50 -3.83
N GLN A 59 -1.81 0.25 -3.80
CA GLN A 59 -0.59 -0.13 -3.08
C GLN A 59 0.64 0.53 -3.71
N ALA A 60 0.72 0.59 -5.04
CA ALA A 60 1.83 1.20 -5.78
C ALA A 60 1.88 2.72 -5.52
N ALA A 61 0.74 3.41 -5.59
CA ALA A 61 0.64 4.83 -5.24
C ALA A 61 1.11 5.11 -3.80
N LEU A 62 0.75 4.24 -2.84
CA LEU A 62 1.20 4.37 -1.47
C LEU A 62 2.72 4.20 -1.35
N LEU A 63 3.28 3.18 -2.01
CA LEU A 63 4.73 2.91 -2.02
C LEU A 63 5.53 4.09 -2.57
N THR A 64 5.06 4.75 -3.64
CA THR A 64 5.67 5.98 -4.15
C THR A 64 5.69 7.07 -3.07
N ARG A 65 4.57 7.30 -2.39
CA ARG A 65 4.43 8.37 -1.40
C ARG A 65 5.25 8.14 -0.13
N ILE A 66 5.49 6.89 0.25
CA ILE A 66 6.26 6.55 1.46
C ILE A 66 7.76 6.30 1.18
N GLY A 67 8.24 6.62 -0.03
CA GLY A 67 9.67 6.57 -0.36
C GLY A 67 10.20 5.18 -0.75
N HIS A 68 9.37 4.34 -1.35
CA HIS A 68 9.78 3.06 -1.91
C HIS A 68 9.55 2.99 -3.43
N PRO A 69 10.22 3.86 -4.22
CA PRO A 69 9.99 4.00 -5.65
C PRO A 69 10.24 2.69 -6.41
N ASP A 70 11.30 1.93 -6.12
CA ASP A 70 11.59 0.67 -6.84
C ASP A 70 10.51 -0.40 -6.66
N LEU A 71 9.90 -0.46 -5.46
CA LEU A 71 8.79 -1.38 -5.18
C LEU A 71 7.51 -0.90 -5.85
N ALA A 72 7.27 0.41 -5.84
CA ALA A 72 6.16 1.02 -6.54
C ALA A 72 6.26 0.78 -8.05
N GLU A 73 7.45 0.91 -8.63
CA GLU A 73 7.72 0.72 -10.05
C GLU A 73 7.30 -0.67 -10.51
N ARG A 74 7.85 -1.72 -9.87
CA ARG A 74 7.49 -3.12 -10.16
C ARG A 74 6.00 -3.39 -10.03
N LEU A 75 5.35 -2.75 -9.05
CA LEU A 75 3.93 -2.96 -8.83
C LEU A 75 3.08 -2.25 -9.89
N TRP A 76 3.46 -1.03 -10.31
CA TRP A 76 2.84 -0.33 -11.43
C TRP A 76 3.00 -1.09 -12.73
N GLU A 77 4.18 -1.63 -13.03
CA GLU A 77 4.41 -2.49 -14.19
C GLU A 77 3.46 -3.69 -14.19
N SER A 78 3.24 -4.32 -13.03
CA SER A 78 2.30 -5.45 -12.89
C SER A 78 0.82 -5.08 -13.08
N THR A 79 0.49 -3.79 -13.11
CA THR A 79 -0.87 -3.26 -13.32
C THR A 79 -1.08 -2.67 -14.70
N ARG A 80 -0.03 -2.53 -15.52
CA ARG A 80 -0.15 -1.97 -16.87
C ARG A 80 -1.04 -2.89 -17.71
N GLN A 81 -2.20 -2.36 -18.06
CA GLN A 81 -2.97 -2.81 -19.21
C GLN A 81 -2.70 -1.83 -20.36
N LEU A 82 -2.71 -2.31 -21.60
CA LEU A 82 -2.33 -1.50 -22.77
C LEU A 82 -3.21 -0.25 -22.96
N ASP A 83 -4.42 -0.26 -22.42
CA ASP A 83 -5.47 0.73 -22.71
C ASP A 83 -5.88 1.59 -21.50
N ALA A 84 -5.12 1.56 -20.40
CA ALA A 84 -5.43 2.35 -19.21
C ALA A 84 -4.37 3.43 -18.96
N PRO A 85 -4.73 4.74 -19.00
CA PRO A 85 -3.77 5.82 -18.80
C PRO A 85 -3.19 5.90 -17.37
N GLY A 86 -4.02 5.68 -16.35
CA GLY A 86 -3.64 5.84 -14.94
C GLY A 86 -2.39 5.04 -14.51
N PRO A 87 -2.26 3.74 -14.85
CA PRO A 87 -1.04 2.97 -14.58
C PRO A 87 0.24 3.53 -15.23
N TRP A 88 0.14 4.21 -16.39
CA TRP A 88 1.30 4.86 -17.01
C TRP A 88 1.74 6.11 -16.25
N ALA A 89 0.78 6.94 -15.82
CA ALA A 89 1.08 8.11 -14.99
C ALA A 89 1.64 7.70 -13.61
N GLY A 90 1.03 6.69 -12.97
CA GLY A 90 1.51 6.15 -11.70
C GLY A 90 2.95 5.64 -11.77
N LEU A 91 3.30 4.95 -12.85
CA LEU A 91 4.67 4.51 -13.11
C LEU A 91 5.62 5.69 -13.34
N GLY A 92 5.21 6.69 -14.13
CA GLY A 92 5.97 7.93 -14.29
C GLY A 92 6.32 8.59 -12.96
N HIS A 93 5.36 8.66 -12.02
CA HIS A 93 5.63 9.20 -10.68
C HIS A 93 6.59 8.34 -9.86
N ALA A 94 6.50 6.99 -9.95
CA ALA A 94 7.44 6.11 -9.27
C ALA A 94 8.87 6.26 -9.81
N GLN A 95 9.02 6.36 -11.13
CA GLN A 95 10.31 6.57 -11.81
C GLN A 95 10.90 7.93 -11.49
N LEU A 96 10.07 8.98 -11.48
CA LEU A 96 10.48 10.32 -11.06
C LEU A 96 11.00 10.33 -9.62
N ALA A 97 10.27 9.68 -8.70
CA ALA A 97 10.69 9.54 -7.30
C ALA A 97 11.97 8.70 -7.14
N GLY A 98 12.23 7.77 -8.06
CA GLY A 98 13.49 7.00 -8.15
C GLY A 98 14.63 7.72 -8.88
N GLY A 99 14.39 8.91 -9.45
CA GLY A 99 15.39 9.66 -10.21
C GLY A 99 15.59 9.20 -11.66
N PHE A 100 14.74 8.32 -12.17
CA PHE A 100 14.78 7.83 -13.57
C PHE A 100 14.03 8.79 -14.49
N LEU A 101 14.60 9.98 -14.71
CA LEU A 101 13.92 11.11 -15.36
C LEU A 101 13.50 10.83 -16.81
N ALA A 102 14.36 10.15 -17.59
CA ALA A 102 14.06 9.80 -18.97
C ALA A 102 12.93 8.76 -19.07
N GLU A 103 12.93 7.77 -18.19
CA GLU A 103 11.90 6.74 -18.09
C GLU A 103 10.57 7.35 -17.64
N ALA A 104 10.61 8.25 -16.66
CA ALA A 104 9.43 9.00 -16.22
C ALA A 104 8.79 9.77 -17.37
N ALA A 105 9.60 10.50 -18.16
CA ALA A 105 9.12 11.23 -19.34
C ALA A 105 8.47 10.31 -20.39
N LYS A 106 9.03 9.12 -20.64
CA LYS A 106 8.43 8.11 -21.54
C LYS A 106 7.08 7.63 -21.01
N SER A 107 7.00 7.33 -19.72
CA SER A 107 5.77 6.86 -19.07
C SER A 107 4.68 7.93 -19.10
N PHE A 108 5.02 9.20 -18.82
CA PHE A 108 4.08 10.31 -18.91
C PHE A 108 3.66 10.61 -20.36
N SER A 109 4.58 10.53 -21.33
CA SER A 109 4.22 10.65 -22.75
C SER A 109 3.19 9.59 -23.16
N ARG A 110 3.36 8.34 -22.70
CA ARG A 110 2.39 7.28 -22.98
C ARG A 110 1.03 7.55 -22.33
N ALA A 111 1.01 8.08 -21.10
CA ALA A 111 -0.23 8.49 -20.43
C ALA A 111 -0.92 9.66 -21.17
N ALA A 112 -0.15 10.64 -21.65
CA ALA A 112 -0.67 11.76 -22.42
C ALA A 112 -1.28 11.34 -23.76
N GLN A 113 -0.65 10.40 -24.48
CA GLN A 113 -1.20 9.79 -25.70
C GLN A 113 -2.56 9.12 -25.46
N MET A 114 -2.86 8.71 -24.23
CA MET A 114 -4.13 8.12 -23.81
C MET A 114 -5.11 9.14 -23.23
N GLY A 115 -4.76 10.44 -23.20
CA GLY A 115 -5.61 11.50 -22.69
C GLY A 115 -5.58 11.70 -21.18
N GLU A 116 -4.55 11.21 -20.47
CA GLU A 116 -4.43 11.43 -19.02
C GLU A 116 -4.24 12.93 -18.71
N PRO A 117 -5.12 13.53 -17.90
CA PRO A 117 -5.00 14.94 -17.54
C PRO A 117 -3.69 15.23 -16.82
N GLY A 118 -3.00 16.30 -17.23
CA GLY A 118 -1.74 16.73 -16.61
C GLY A 118 -0.51 15.90 -16.98
N ALA A 119 -0.64 14.82 -17.74
CA ALA A 119 0.51 13.98 -18.12
C ALA A 119 1.56 14.72 -18.97
N GLU A 120 1.16 15.63 -19.87
CA GLU A 120 2.14 16.46 -20.61
C GLU A 120 2.90 17.42 -19.68
N LEU A 121 2.24 17.97 -18.65
CA LEU A 121 2.92 18.80 -17.66
C LEU A 121 3.95 17.99 -16.88
N HIS A 122 3.57 16.81 -16.38
CA HIS A 122 4.49 15.93 -15.66
C HIS A 122 5.65 15.44 -16.53
N ARG A 123 5.40 15.19 -17.82
CA ARG A 123 6.45 14.91 -18.79
C ARG A 123 7.43 16.08 -18.91
N ALA A 124 6.93 17.30 -19.09
CA ALA A 124 7.76 18.49 -19.21
C ALA A 124 8.57 18.74 -17.94
N GLU A 125 7.99 18.56 -16.75
CA GLU A 125 8.68 18.63 -15.46
C GLU A 125 9.82 17.61 -15.36
N ALA A 126 9.58 16.36 -15.78
CA ALA A 126 10.60 15.31 -15.77
C ALA A 126 11.76 15.62 -16.75
N LEU A 127 11.45 16.12 -17.95
CA LEU A 127 12.46 16.55 -18.94
C LEU A 127 13.28 17.73 -18.42
N ALA A 128 12.62 18.76 -17.88
CA ALA A 128 13.26 19.94 -17.32
C ALA A 128 14.16 19.60 -16.13
N ALA A 129 13.74 18.66 -15.26
CA ALA A 129 14.59 18.14 -14.19
C ALA A 129 15.84 17.42 -14.71
N GLY A 130 15.77 16.84 -15.90
CA GLY A 130 16.90 16.23 -16.61
C GLY A 130 17.76 17.22 -17.40
N GLY A 131 17.41 18.51 -17.39
CA GLY A 131 18.08 19.57 -18.15
C GLY A 131 17.65 19.66 -19.63
N ASP A 132 16.59 18.95 -20.02
CA ASP A 132 16.01 19.05 -21.36
C ASP A 132 14.83 20.02 -21.37
N TYR A 133 15.05 21.19 -21.98
CA TYR A 133 14.06 22.25 -22.15
C TYR A 133 13.55 22.36 -23.59
N SER A 134 13.94 21.42 -24.46
CA SER A 134 13.54 21.40 -25.87
C SER A 134 12.19 20.71 -26.12
N GLY A 135 11.62 20.13 -25.05
CA GLY A 135 10.39 19.34 -25.06
C GLY A 135 9.10 20.12 -25.22
#